data_AF-A0A1V9FQS1-F1
#
_entry.id   AF-A0A1V9FQS1-F1
#
_cell.length_a   1.000
_cell.length_b   1.000
_cell.length_c   1.000
_cell.angle_alpha   90.00
_cell.angle_beta   90.00
_cell.angle_gamma   90.00
#
_symmetry.space_group_name_H-M   'P 1'
#
loop_
_entity.id
_entity.type
_entity.pdbx_description
1 polymer ?
#
loop_
_entity_poly.entity_id
_entity_poly.type
_entity_poly.pdbx_seq_one_letter_code
_entity_poly.pdbx_strand_id
1 'polypeptide(L)'
;MKRLLASIMLLIISCSLVHAQLPTLKKGALATAANPGQLLTQFTNALKPTSFTSAWTGAKEGVMAKAQKAASAVEIASTVSTLVGYIKPDLFKQGSTAKSLLDMSNKVKNMSEATSLLKSFEGGLQPTAFTGNWSSMRTGWLSALNQLK
;
A
#
# COMPACT_ATOMS: atom_id res chain seq x y z
N MET A 1 -25.40 0.08 -56.60
CA MET A 1 -24.93 0.99 -55.53
C MET A 1 -25.91 1.06 -54.36
N LYS A 2 -26.12 -0.05 -53.62
CA LYS A 2 -26.98 -0.08 -52.41
C LYS A 2 -26.46 -0.98 -51.29
N ARG A 3 -25.23 -1.50 -51.41
CA ARG A 3 -24.59 -2.38 -50.41
C ARG A 3 -23.40 -1.76 -49.67
N LEU A 4 -23.23 -0.44 -49.80
CA LEU A 4 -22.14 0.32 -49.16
C LEU A 4 -22.62 1.25 -48.04
N LEU A 5 -23.88 1.14 -47.62
CA LEU A 5 -24.48 1.99 -46.58
C LEU A 5 -24.93 1.25 -45.32
N ALA A 6 -24.93 -0.09 -45.32
CA ALA A 6 -25.38 -0.88 -44.17
C ALA A 6 -24.26 -1.25 -43.17
N SER A 7 -22.99 -1.02 -43.52
CA SER A 7 -21.85 -1.46 -42.69
C SER A 7 -21.25 -0.36 -41.80
N ILE A 8 -21.80 0.85 -41.82
CA ILE A 8 -21.28 1.99 -41.03
C ILE A 8 -22.13 2.26 -39.76
N MET A 9 -23.30 1.63 -39.63
CA MET A 9 -24.22 1.87 -38.50
C MET A 9 -24.19 0.77 -37.42
N LEU A 10 -23.18 -0.10 -37.41
CA LEU A 10 -22.99 -1.13 -36.37
C LEU A 10 -21.63 -0.99 -35.65
N LEU A 11 -21.09 0.23 -35.57
CA LEU A 11 -19.80 0.49 -34.93
C LEU A 11 -19.82 1.64 -33.92
N ILE A 12 -21.00 2.12 -33.50
CA ILE A 12 -21.12 3.35 -32.68
C ILE A 12 -21.85 3.09 -31.34
N ILE A 13 -22.40 1.90 -31.08
CA ILE A 13 -23.18 1.62 -29.84
C ILE A 13 -22.47 0.56 -28.98
N SER A 14 -21.23 0.83 -28.59
CA SER A 14 -20.58 0.07 -27.51
C SER A 14 -19.60 0.89 -26.67
N CYS A 15 -19.59 2.23 -26.80
CA CYS A 15 -18.55 3.08 -26.21
C CYS A 15 -18.95 3.86 -24.94
N SER A 16 -19.96 3.45 -24.17
CA SER A 16 -20.34 4.21 -22.96
C SER A 16 -20.84 3.38 -21.77
N LEU A 17 -20.43 2.12 -21.63
CA LEU A 17 -20.72 1.32 -20.43
C LEU A 17 -19.51 0.54 -19.90
N VAL A 18 -18.34 1.17 -19.77
CA VAL A 18 -17.29 0.68 -18.85
C VAL A 18 -16.49 1.87 -18.28
N HIS A 19 -17.03 2.56 -17.28
CA HIS A 19 -16.26 3.49 -16.43
C HIS A 19 -16.10 2.98 -14.99
N ALA A 20 -16.39 1.70 -14.72
CA ALA A 20 -16.36 1.14 -13.37
C ALA A 20 -15.13 0.29 -13.02
N GLN A 21 -14.14 0.14 -13.90
CA GLN A 21 -12.95 -0.66 -13.59
C GLN A 21 -11.70 -0.10 -14.27
N LEU A 22 -10.82 0.50 -13.47
CA LEU A 22 -9.39 0.54 -13.78
C LEU A 22 -8.58 0.37 -12.48
N PRO A 23 -7.34 -0.17 -12.53
CA PRO A 23 -6.69 -0.84 -13.66
C PRO A 23 -5.95 -2.13 -13.33
N THR A 24 -5.93 -3.01 -14.33
CA THR A 24 -4.93 -4.05 -14.58
C THR A 24 -3.51 -3.51 -14.50
N LEU A 25 -2.67 -4.20 -13.72
CA LEU A 25 -1.22 -3.99 -13.63
C LEU A 25 -0.57 -4.28 -15.00
N LYS A 26 -0.38 -3.24 -15.82
CA LYS A 26 0.41 -3.36 -17.05
C LYS A 26 1.90 -3.29 -16.73
N LYS A 27 2.61 -4.33 -17.16
CA LYS A 27 4.06 -4.47 -17.26
C LYS A 27 4.58 -3.35 -18.17
N GLY A 28 4.95 -2.22 -17.57
CA GLY A 28 5.32 -0.96 -18.26
C GLY A 28 5.17 0.29 -17.40
N ALA A 29 5.24 0.16 -16.07
CA ALA A 29 5.14 1.27 -15.11
C ALA A 29 6.42 2.12 -15.11
N LEU A 30 6.63 2.86 -16.19
CA LEU A 30 7.55 3.99 -16.19
C LEU A 30 6.86 5.15 -15.44
N ALA A 31 7.35 5.41 -14.23
CA ALA A 31 7.26 6.68 -13.52
C ALA A 31 5.87 7.33 -13.37
N THR A 32 4.88 6.59 -12.88
CA THR A 32 3.87 7.26 -12.03
C THR A 32 4.56 7.55 -10.71
N ALA A 33 4.72 8.81 -10.33
CA ALA A 33 5.39 9.19 -9.08
C ALA A 33 4.91 8.29 -7.94
N ALA A 34 5.84 7.64 -7.23
CA ALA A 34 5.51 6.75 -6.14
C ALA A 34 4.60 7.52 -5.16
N ASN A 35 3.37 7.03 -4.96
CA ASN A 35 2.42 7.67 -4.07
C ASN A 35 2.57 7.04 -2.67
N PRO A 36 2.96 7.81 -1.65
CA PRO A 36 3.20 7.27 -0.32
C PRO A 36 1.98 6.54 0.27
N GLY A 37 0.78 7.10 0.07
CA GLY A 37 -0.45 6.50 0.57
C GLY A 37 -0.82 5.19 -0.11
N GLN A 38 -0.55 5.07 -1.42
CA GLN A 38 -0.70 3.79 -2.13
C GLN A 38 0.29 2.74 -1.60
N LEU A 39 1.53 3.11 -1.32
CA LEU A 39 2.54 2.19 -0.78
C LEU A 39 2.19 1.73 0.64
N LEU A 40 1.68 2.62 1.49
CA LEU A 40 1.15 2.28 2.81
C LEU A 40 -0.05 1.33 2.73
N THR A 41 -0.97 1.60 1.82
CA THR A 41 -2.16 0.77 1.59
C THR A 41 -1.77 -0.63 1.11
N GLN A 42 -0.83 -0.71 0.15
CA GLN A 42 -0.30 -1.97 -0.34
C GLN A 42 0.38 -2.78 0.77
N PHE A 43 1.23 -2.12 1.57
CA PHE A 43 1.89 -2.75 2.70
C PHE A 43 0.89 -3.27 3.74
N THR A 44 -0.11 -2.46 4.09
CA THR A 44 -1.15 -2.85 5.06
C THR A 44 -1.96 -4.05 4.57
N ASN A 45 -2.32 -4.07 3.28
CA ASN A 45 -3.03 -5.20 2.67
C ASN A 45 -2.16 -6.46 2.53
N ALA A 46 -0.84 -6.32 2.54
CA ALA A 46 0.08 -7.46 2.54
C ALA A 46 0.20 -8.13 3.91
N LEU A 47 -0.31 -7.52 4.98
CA LEU A 47 -0.38 -8.15 6.30
C LEU A 47 -1.60 -9.05 6.40
N LYS A 48 -1.42 -10.27 6.91
CA LYS A 48 -2.55 -11.18 7.14
C LYS A 48 -3.49 -10.58 8.19
N PRO A 49 -4.81 -10.75 8.06
CA PRO A 49 -5.76 -10.36 9.10
C PRO A 49 -5.43 -10.97 10.48
N THR A 50 -4.93 -12.21 10.49
CA THR A 50 -4.50 -12.91 11.71
C THR A 50 -3.27 -12.30 12.38
N SER A 51 -2.56 -11.41 11.67
CA SER A 51 -1.38 -10.72 12.20
C SER A 51 -1.73 -9.55 13.12
N PHE A 52 -2.98 -9.10 13.05
CA PHE A 52 -3.46 -8.00 13.85
C PHE A 52 -4.11 -8.47 15.15
N THR A 53 -4.13 -7.60 16.15
CA THR A 53 -4.92 -7.78 17.37
C THR A 53 -6.42 -7.74 17.06
N SER A 54 -7.26 -8.22 17.98
CA SER A 54 -8.72 -8.23 17.81
C SER A 54 -9.32 -6.82 17.61
N ALA A 55 -8.68 -5.79 18.16
CA ALA A 55 -9.10 -4.39 18.02
C ALA A 55 -8.97 -3.84 16.60
N TRP A 56 -8.19 -4.50 15.73
CA TRP A 56 -8.00 -4.07 14.35
C TRP A 56 -9.30 -4.01 13.55
N THR A 57 -10.22 -4.95 13.75
CA THR A 57 -11.47 -5.03 12.97
C THR A 57 -12.26 -3.73 13.02
N GLY A 58 -12.35 -3.09 14.20
CA GLY A 58 -13.04 -1.80 14.36
C GLY A 58 -12.24 -0.59 13.91
N ALA A 59 -10.91 -0.71 13.79
CA ALA A 59 -10.02 0.37 13.40
C ALA A 59 -9.64 0.36 11.91
N LYS A 60 -9.79 -0.79 11.25
CA LYS A 60 -9.29 -1.06 9.89
C LYS A 60 -9.69 0.01 8.89
N GLU A 61 -10.98 0.33 8.80
CA GLU A 61 -11.48 1.30 7.81
C GLU A 61 -10.86 2.68 8.01
N GLY A 62 -10.80 3.16 9.26
CA GLY A 62 -10.18 4.43 9.60
C GLY A 62 -8.68 4.47 9.30
N VAL A 63 -7.97 3.39 9.61
CA VAL A 63 -6.53 3.27 9.33
C VAL A 63 -6.27 3.21 7.82
N MET A 64 -7.05 2.44 7.08
CA MET A 64 -6.93 2.35 5.62
C MET A 64 -7.26 3.67 4.93
N ALA A 65 -8.27 4.41 5.42
CA ALA A 65 -8.59 5.74 4.91
C ALA A 65 -7.46 6.75 5.17
N LYS A 66 -6.81 6.69 6.35
CA LYS A 66 -5.62 7.49 6.66
C LYS A 66 -4.44 7.11 5.77
N ALA A 67 -4.18 5.80 5.61
CA ALA A 67 -3.12 5.29 4.76
C ALA A 67 -3.29 5.79 3.32
N GLN A 68 -4.49 5.69 2.74
CA GLN A 68 -4.75 6.12 1.37
C GLN A 68 -4.51 7.63 1.15
N LYS A 69 -4.78 8.45 2.15
CA LYS A 69 -4.65 9.92 2.09
C LYS A 69 -3.26 10.43 2.47
N ALA A 70 -2.41 9.59 3.07
CA ALA A 70 -1.10 10.01 3.55
C ALA A 70 -0.22 10.50 2.39
N ALA A 71 0.15 11.79 2.43
CA ALA A 71 0.96 12.44 1.41
C ALA A 71 2.28 12.99 1.98
N SER A 72 2.32 13.28 3.28
CA SER A 72 3.48 13.81 3.98
C SER A 72 4.19 12.75 4.83
N ALA A 73 5.45 13.04 5.17
CA ALA A 73 6.27 12.20 6.05
C ALA A 73 5.61 11.96 7.42
N VAL A 74 5.00 13.01 7.99
CA VAL A 74 4.35 12.96 9.31
C VAL A 74 3.08 12.11 9.26
N GLU A 75 2.28 12.22 8.20
CA GLU A 75 1.08 11.38 8.03
C GLU A 75 1.44 9.90 7.85
N ILE A 76 2.52 9.61 7.13
CA ILE A 76 3.04 8.24 6.98
C ILE A 76 3.47 7.71 8.34
N ALA A 77 4.26 8.48 9.09
CA ALA A 77 4.73 8.11 10.41
C ALA A 77 3.55 7.85 11.37
N SER A 78 2.57 8.76 11.42
CA SER A 78 1.36 8.58 12.23
C SER A 78 0.57 7.32 11.85
N THR A 79 0.44 7.04 10.55
CA THR A 79 -0.23 5.84 10.05
C THR A 79 0.53 4.57 10.44
N VAL A 80 1.87 4.57 10.27
CA VAL A 80 2.73 3.45 10.69
C VAL A 80 2.64 3.22 12.19
N SER A 81 2.71 4.28 13.01
CA SER A 81 2.55 4.16 14.47
C SER A 81 1.22 3.51 14.85
N THR A 82 0.15 3.92 14.17
CA THR A 82 -1.18 3.35 14.38
C THR A 82 -1.19 1.86 14.00
N LEU A 83 -0.65 1.50 12.83
CA LEU A 83 -0.55 0.11 12.38
C LEU A 83 0.27 -0.76 13.35
N VAL A 84 1.44 -0.28 13.78
CA VAL A 84 2.33 -0.96 14.72
C VAL A 84 1.59 -1.31 16.01
N GLY A 85 0.74 -0.39 16.52
CA GLY A 85 -0.09 -0.64 17.71
C GLY A 85 -1.13 -1.76 17.55
N TYR A 86 -1.50 -2.11 16.31
CA TYR A 86 -2.42 -3.20 16.02
C TYR A 86 -1.72 -4.52 15.65
N ILE A 87 -0.40 -4.56 15.49
CA ILE A 87 0.31 -5.82 15.22
C ILE A 87 0.47 -6.62 16.52
N LYS A 88 0.22 -7.93 16.46
CA LYS A 88 0.46 -8.80 17.62
C LYS A 88 1.97 -8.83 17.96
N PRO A 89 2.35 -8.71 19.24
CA PRO A 89 3.75 -8.61 19.63
C PRO A 89 4.64 -9.79 19.19
N ASP A 90 4.08 -10.98 19.10
CA ASP A 90 4.75 -12.23 18.71
C ASP A 90 5.17 -12.27 17.24
N LEU A 91 4.69 -11.33 16.42
CA LEU A 91 4.98 -11.26 14.98
C LEU A 91 6.13 -10.32 14.64
N PHE A 92 6.67 -9.60 15.62
CA PHE A 92 7.93 -8.91 15.43
C PHE A 92 9.09 -9.90 15.49
N LYS A 93 10.12 -9.66 14.69
CA LYS A 93 11.38 -10.41 14.77
C LYS A 93 12.11 -10.05 16.05
N GLN A 94 12.91 -10.98 16.57
CA GLN A 94 13.79 -10.70 17.70
C GLN A 94 14.67 -9.47 17.43
N GLY A 95 14.72 -8.53 18.39
CA GLY A 95 15.44 -7.26 18.27
C GLY A 95 14.68 -6.14 17.53
N SER A 96 13.57 -6.44 16.88
CA SER A 96 12.60 -5.45 16.39
C SER A 96 11.40 -5.44 17.33
N THR A 97 10.98 -4.26 17.78
CA THR A 97 9.82 -4.17 18.67
C THR A 97 8.87 -3.08 18.18
N ALA A 98 7.61 -3.17 18.60
CA ALA A 98 6.66 -2.08 18.43
C ALA A 98 7.25 -0.76 18.98
N LYS A 99 7.89 -0.82 20.16
CA LYS A 99 8.52 0.34 20.79
C LYS A 99 9.58 0.99 19.90
N SER A 100 10.52 0.23 19.34
CA SER A 100 11.57 0.80 18.49
C SER A 100 11.00 1.48 17.25
N LEU A 101 9.94 0.93 16.66
CA LEU A 101 9.27 1.52 15.49
C LEU A 101 8.49 2.78 15.86
N LEU A 102 7.82 2.81 17.01
CA LEU A 102 7.16 4.00 17.54
C LEU A 102 8.18 5.12 17.84
N ASP A 103 9.31 4.78 18.45
CA ASP A 103 10.39 5.72 18.73
C ASP A 103 11.01 6.29 17.43
N MET A 104 11.13 5.47 16.37
CA MET A 104 11.52 5.94 15.03
C MET A 104 10.46 6.84 14.42
N SER A 105 9.18 6.47 14.53
CA SER A 105 8.08 7.25 13.98
C SER A 105 8.01 8.67 14.55
N ASN A 106 8.25 8.82 15.85
CA ASN A 106 8.27 10.13 16.51
C ASN A 106 9.41 11.04 16.06
N LYS A 107 10.42 10.50 15.37
CA LYS A 107 11.59 11.23 14.88
C LYS A 107 11.50 11.60 13.41
N VAL A 108 10.48 11.13 12.69
CA VAL A 108 10.30 11.41 11.26
C VAL A 108 9.94 12.88 11.04
N LYS A 109 10.72 13.55 10.19
CA LYS A 109 10.56 14.94 9.77
C LYS A 109 10.47 15.08 8.26
N ASN A 110 11.08 14.17 7.51
CA ASN A 110 11.10 14.21 6.05
C ASN A 110 10.79 12.83 5.42
N MET A 111 10.61 12.83 4.10
CA MET A 111 10.14 11.64 3.38
C MET A 111 11.20 10.51 3.33
N SER A 112 12.48 10.85 3.41
CA SER A 112 13.57 9.87 3.53
C SER A 112 13.50 9.10 4.86
N GLU A 113 13.20 9.80 5.96
CA GLU A 113 12.99 9.19 7.28
C GLU A 113 11.70 8.35 7.31
N ALA A 114 10.62 8.83 6.70
CA ALA A 114 9.37 8.07 6.57
C ALA A 114 9.56 6.78 5.76
N THR A 115 10.33 6.86 4.67
CA THR A 115 10.75 5.72 3.86
C THR A 115 11.55 4.72 4.70
N SER A 116 12.50 5.21 5.49
CA SER A 116 13.33 4.36 6.36
C SER A 116 12.51 3.70 7.46
N LEU A 117 11.51 4.40 8.02
CA LEU A 117 10.54 3.85 8.96
C LEU A 117 9.75 2.71 8.32
N LEU A 118 9.20 2.90 7.12
CA LEU A 118 8.43 1.86 6.43
C LEU A 118 9.25 0.61 6.12
N LYS A 119 10.50 0.78 5.68
CA LYS A 119 11.43 -0.34 5.50
C LYS A 119 11.72 -1.06 6.81
N SER A 120 11.93 -0.31 7.88
CA SER A 120 12.22 -0.88 9.21
C SER A 120 11.00 -1.62 9.75
N PHE A 121 9.79 -1.13 9.48
CA PHE A 121 8.56 -1.81 9.84
C PHE A 121 8.42 -3.12 9.08
N GLU A 122 8.55 -3.10 7.75
CA GLU A 122 8.53 -4.32 6.92
C GLU A 122 9.59 -5.34 7.34
N GLY A 123 10.83 -4.87 7.49
CA GLY A 123 11.96 -5.70 7.89
C GLY A 123 11.84 -6.23 9.31
N GLY A 124 11.17 -5.52 10.21
CA GLY A 124 10.99 -5.87 11.61
C GLY A 124 9.89 -6.91 11.87
N LEU A 125 9.05 -7.22 10.87
CA LEU A 125 8.02 -8.24 10.98
C LEU A 125 8.52 -9.60 10.49
N GLN A 126 8.02 -10.67 11.13
CA GLN A 126 8.27 -12.04 10.70
C GLN A 126 7.61 -12.30 9.34
N PRO A 127 8.20 -13.16 8.47
CA PRO A 127 7.59 -13.50 7.18
C PRO A 127 6.17 -14.08 7.31
N THR A 128 5.89 -14.76 8.41
CA THR A 128 4.58 -15.34 8.74
C THR A 128 3.47 -14.28 8.87
N ALA A 129 3.83 -13.03 9.21
CA ALA A 129 2.90 -11.92 9.33
C ALA A 129 2.29 -11.48 7.99
N PHE A 130 2.96 -11.81 6.87
CA PHE A 130 2.57 -11.38 5.53
C PHE A 130 1.77 -12.44 4.77
N THR A 131 0.95 -11.99 3.83
CA THR A 131 0.26 -12.81 2.84
C THR A 131 1.27 -13.52 1.93
N GLY A 132 0.88 -14.67 1.35
CA GLY A 132 1.79 -15.48 0.54
C GLY A 132 2.32 -14.79 -0.73
N ASN A 133 1.58 -13.80 -1.25
CA ASN A 133 1.99 -13.00 -2.42
C ASN A 133 2.88 -11.80 -2.08
N TRP A 134 3.15 -11.52 -0.79
CA TRP A 134 3.97 -10.35 -0.44
C TRP A 134 5.39 -10.46 -1.00
N SER A 135 5.98 -11.66 -0.97
CA SER A 135 7.35 -11.89 -1.45
C SER A 135 7.56 -11.48 -2.91
N SER A 136 6.57 -11.70 -3.77
CA SER A 136 6.64 -11.32 -5.19
C SER A 136 6.40 -9.83 -5.42
N MET A 137 5.63 -9.17 -4.55
CA MET A 137 5.36 -7.73 -4.61
C MET A 137 6.46 -6.88 -3.95
N ARG A 138 7.15 -7.45 -2.95
CA ARG A 138 8.10 -6.77 -2.07
C ARG A 138 9.18 -6.00 -2.82
N THR A 139 9.76 -6.60 -3.87
CA THR A 139 10.83 -5.95 -4.65
C THR A 139 10.33 -4.69 -5.35
N GLY A 140 9.16 -4.75 -5.98
CA GLY A 140 8.54 -3.58 -6.63
C GLY A 140 8.16 -2.51 -5.61
N TRP A 141 7.58 -2.92 -4.48
CA TRP A 141 7.24 -2.03 -3.39
C TRP A 141 8.46 -1.30 -2.81
N LEU A 142 9.56 -2.02 -2.53
CA LEU A 142 10.81 -1.42 -2.04
C LEU A 142 11.41 -0.44 -3.06
N SER A 143 11.36 -0.78 -4.35
CA SER A 143 11.83 0.11 -5.41
C SER A 143 11.03 1.40 -5.46
N ALA A 144 9.70 1.32 -5.43
CA ALA A 144 8.82 2.50 -5.42
C ALA A 144 9.00 3.32 -4.13
N LEU A 145 9.14 2.65 -2.98
CA LEU A 145 9.41 3.32 -1.71
C LEU A 145 10.73 4.11 -1.75
N ASN A 146 11.77 3.59 -2.41
CA ASN A 146 13.03 4.31 -2.60
C ASN A 146 12.93 5.56 -3.49
N GLN A 147 11.86 5.69 -4.26
CA GLN A 147 11.61 6.84 -5.12
C GLN A 147 10.88 7.99 -4.40
N LEU A 148 10.44 7.79 -3.16
CA LEU A 148 9.78 8.83 -2.36
C LEU A 148 10.75 9.90 -1.79
N LYS A 149 12.05 9.81 -2.05
CA LYS A 149 13.07 10.66 -1.38
C LYS A 149 12.86 12.16 -1.60
#